data_AF-A0A939M0X2-F1
#
_entry.id   AF-A0A939M0X2-F1
#
_cell.length_a   1.000
_cell.length_b   1.000
_cell.length_c   1.000
_cell.angle_alpha   90.00
_cell.angle_beta   90.00
_cell.angle_gamma   90.00
#
_symmetry.space_group_name_H-M   'P 1'
#
loop_
_entity.id
_entity.type
_entity.pdbx_description
1 polymer ?
#
loop_
_entity_poly.entity_id
_entity_poly.type
_entity_poly.pdbx_seq_one_letter_code
_entity_poly.pdbx_strand_id
1 'polypeptide(L)' 'MPYRSNEDLPAGVRHHLPPHALNIYREAFNHSFISHVGDLRQEEIAHRTAWAAVKRSYVKLGDHWVPRESEA' A
#
# COMPACT_ATOMS: atom_id res chain seq x y z
N MET A 1 4.78 13.24 1.76
CA MET A 1 4.69 13.17 3.25
C MET A 1 4.19 11.78 3.64
N PRO A 2 4.59 11.18 4.79
CA PRO A 2 4.08 9.88 5.19
C PRO A 2 2.56 9.92 5.42
N TYR A 3 1.87 8.86 5.02
CA TYR A 3 0.42 8.74 5.17
C TYR A 3 0.07 8.56 6.64
N ARG A 4 -0.66 9.52 7.21
CA ARG A 4 -1.12 9.46 8.62
C ARG A 4 -2.27 8.48 8.79
N SER A 5 -3.19 8.49 7.83
CA SER A 5 -4.43 7.72 7.86
C SER A 5 -4.69 7.06 6.50
N ASN A 6 -5.43 5.95 6.52
CA ASN A 6 -5.86 5.25 5.31
C ASN A 6 -6.68 6.15 4.37
N GLU A 7 -7.24 7.24 4.89
CA GLU A 7 -8.01 8.22 4.12
C GLU A 7 -7.14 9.14 3.26
N ASP A 8 -5.87 9.30 3.61
CA ASP A 8 -4.93 10.13 2.84
C ASP A 8 -4.42 9.38 1.59
N LEU A 9 -4.72 8.08 1.48
CA LEU A 9 -4.39 7.27 0.32
C LEU A 9 -5.21 7.68 -0.92
N PRO A 10 -4.68 7.42 -2.14
CA PRO A 10 -5.37 7.76 -3.38
C PRO A 10 -6.78 7.14 -3.42
N ALA A 11 -7.76 7.88 -3.93
CA ALA A 11 -9.15 7.41 -4.00
C ALA A 11 -9.28 6.06 -4.74
N GLY A 12 -8.53 5.85 -5.83
CA GLY A 12 -8.49 4.58 -6.55
C GLY A 12 -7.89 3.41 -5.75
N VAL A 13 -7.09 3.68 -4.72
CA VAL A 13 -6.62 2.66 -3.77
C VAL A 13 -7.72 2.42 -2.75
N ARG A 14 -8.23 3.48 -2.10
CA ARG A 14 -9.27 3.42 -1.06
C ARG A 14 -10.56 2.73 -1.51
N HIS A 15 -10.95 2.91 -2.77
CA HIS A 15 -12.24 2.40 -3.27
C HIS A 15 -12.16 0.94 -3.74
N HIS A 16 -10.97 0.48 -4.14
CA HIS A 16 -10.77 -0.86 -4.68
C HIS A 16 -10.14 -1.84 -3.68
N LEU A 17 -9.57 -1.33 -2.58
CA LEU A 17 -8.87 -2.14 -1.58
C LEU A 17 -9.65 -2.16 -0.26
N PRO A 18 -9.74 -3.32 0.40
CA PRO A 18 -10.34 -3.42 1.72
C PRO A 18 -9.50 -2.69 2.78
N PRO A 19 -10.09 -2.32 3.94
CA PRO A 19 -9.44 -1.52 4.97
C PRO A 19 -8.13 -2.12 5.52
N HIS A 20 -8.04 -3.46 5.56
CA HIS A 20 -6.81 -4.12 6.00
C HIS A 20 -5.66 -3.97 4.98
N ALA A 21 -5.95 -3.99 3.68
CA ALA A 21 -4.96 -3.75 2.63
C ALA A 21 -4.42 -2.31 2.67
N LEU A 22 -5.29 -1.34 2.98
CA LEU A 22 -4.90 0.06 3.15
C LEU A 22 -3.90 0.22 4.29
N ASN A 23 -4.05 -0.54 5.37
CA ASN A 23 -3.11 -0.51 6.49
C ASN A 23 -1.73 -1.05 6.08
N ILE A 24 -1.69 -2.21 5.39
CA ILE A 24 -0.44 -2.77 4.84
C ILE A 24 0.24 -1.78 3.89
N TYR A 25 -0.54 -1.14 3.02
CA TYR A 25 -0.03 -0.13 2.11
C TYR A 25 0.62 1.03 2.87
N ARG A 26 -0.09 1.60 3.85
CA ARG A 26 0.38 2.69 4.70
C ARG A 26 1.68 2.32 5.40
N GLU A 27 1.72 1.15 6.05
CA GLU A 27 2.88 0.71 6.82
C GLU A 27 4.10 0.50 5.93
N ALA A 28 3.93 -0.19 4.80
CA ALA A 28 5.01 -0.41 3.84
C ALA A 28 5.49 0.90 3.19
N PHE A 29 4.57 1.83 2.89
CA PHE A 29 4.91 3.16 2.39
C PHE A 29 5.75 3.92 3.42
N ASN A 30 5.24 4.06 4.65
CA ASN A 30 5.90 4.82 5.69
C ASN A 30 7.29 4.24 6.00
N HIS A 31 7.41 2.92 6.07
CA HIS A 31 8.69 2.26 6.27
C HIS A 31 9.68 2.57 5.14
N SER A 32 9.28 2.39 3.88
CA SER A 32 10.14 2.66 2.72
C SER A 32 10.48 4.14 2.55
N PHE A 33 9.54 5.03 2.89
CA PHE A 33 9.70 6.48 2.83
C PHE A 33 10.76 6.95 3.83
N ILE A 34 10.71 6.43 5.07
CA ILE A 34 11.72 6.71 6.09
C ILE A 34 13.11 6.23 5.66
N SER A 35 13.21 5.06 5.00
CA SER A 35 14.49 4.54 4.51
C SER A 35 15.11 5.34 3.36
N HIS A 36 14.32 6.13 2.62
CA HIS A 36 14.78 6.89 1.45
C HIS A 36 14.71 8.41 1.69
N VAL A 37 14.74 8.84 2.95
CA VAL A 37 14.75 10.26 3.31
C VAL A 37 15.94 10.96 2.67
N GLY A 38 15.65 12.00 1.87
CA GLY A 38 16.64 12.81 1.15
C GLY A 38 16.71 12.54 -0.34
N ASP A 39 16.03 11.52 -0.85
CA ASP A 39 15.94 11.24 -2.29
C ASP A 39 14.68 11.89 -2.89
N LEU A 40 14.81 12.50 -4.08
CA LEU A 40 13.66 13.04 -4.83
C LEU A 40 12.67 11.94 -5.24
N ARG A 41 13.16 10.70 -5.35
CA ARG A 41 12.38 9.53 -5.75
C ARG A 41 11.81 8.75 -4.56
N GLN A 42 11.98 9.25 -3.34
CA GLN A 42 11.51 8.58 -2.12
C GLN A 42 10.02 8.22 -2.18
N GLU A 43 9.19 9.12 -2.72
CA GLU A 43 7.74 8.89 -2.86
C GLU A 43 7.45 7.80 -3.89
N GLU A 44 8.11 7.84 -5.04
CA GLU A 44 7.96 6.83 -6.10
C GLU A 44 8.39 5.44 -5.61
N ILE A 45 9.51 5.35 -4.89
CA ILE A 45 10.01 4.11 -4.32
C ILE A 45 9.05 3.60 -3.24
N ALA A 46 8.61 4.47 -2.33
CA ALA A 46 7.68 4.09 -1.28
C ALA A 46 6.34 3.58 -1.83
N HIS A 47 5.82 4.22 -2.88
CA HIS A 47 4.63 3.76 -3.59
C HIS A 47 4.81 2.38 -4.22
N ARG A 48 5.96 2.13 -4.87
CA ARG A 48 6.26 0.82 -5.47
C ARG A 48 6.36 -0.27 -4.40
N THR A 49 7.04 0.01 -3.29
CA THR A 49 7.18 -0.91 -2.15
C THR A 49 5.82 -1.22 -1.51
N ALA A 50 5.00 -0.20 -1.29
CA ALA A 50 3.66 -0.35 -0.73
C ALA A 50 2.74 -1.20 -1.63
N TRP A 51 2.77 -0.96 -2.95
CA TRP A 51 2.04 -1.79 -3.91
C TRP A 51 2.54 -3.22 -3.97
N ALA A 52 3.85 -3.45 -3.84
CA ALA A 52 4.41 -4.79 -3.78
C ALA A 52 3.94 -5.55 -2.53
N ALA A 53 3.88 -4.88 -1.37
CA ALA A 53 3.37 -5.45 -0.14
C ALA A 53 1.87 -5.82 -0.27
N VAL A 54 1.05 -4.91 -0.80
CA VAL A 54 -0.37 -5.19 -1.06
C VAL A 54 -0.53 -6.37 -2.01
N LYS A 55 0.19 -6.40 -3.14
CA LYS A 55 0.13 -7.52 -4.11
C LYS A 55 0.58 -8.87 -3.54
N ARG A 56 1.35 -8.86 -2.46
CA ARG A 56 1.80 -10.07 -1.77
C ARG A 56 0.69 -10.69 -0.93
N SER A 57 -0.11 -9.83 -0.27
CA SER A 57 -1.22 -10.22 0.61
C SER A 57 -2.60 -10.17 -0.06
N TYR A 58 -2.72 -9.54 -1.23
CA TYR A 58 -3.97 -9.37 -1.97
C TYR A 58 -3.74 -9.73 -3.44
N VAL A 59 -4.71 -10.43 -4.02
CA VAL A 59 -4.72 -10.76 -5.45
C VAL A 59 -5.84 -9.99 -6.14
N LYS A 60 -5.54 -9.45 -7.32
CA LYS A 60 -6.54 -8.79 -8.15
C LYS A 60 -7.36 -9.86 -8.87
N LEU A 61 -8.64 -9.97 -8.50
CA LEU A 61 -9.64 -10.83 -9.14
C LEU A 61 -10.65 -9.95 -9.88
N GLY A 62 -10.52 -9.88 -11.21
CA GLY A 62 -11.29 -8.95 -12.04
C GLY A 62 -10.98 -7.50 -11.68
N ASP A 63 -11.99 -6.75 -11.28
CA ASP A 63 -11.88 -5.34 -10.85
C ASP A 63 -11.66 -5.16 -9.33
N HIS A 64 -11.63 -6.27 -8.59
CA HIS A 64 -11.61 -6.28 -7.13
C HIS A 64 -10.29 -6.86 -6.60
N TRP A 65 -9.82 -6.34 -5.46
CA TRP A 65 -8.70 -6.92 -4.71
C TRP A 65 -9.24 -7.78 -3.58
N VAL A 66 -8.99 -9.08 -3.66
CA VAL A 66 -9.35 -10.01 -2.59
C VAL A 66 -8.13 -10.36 -1.76
N PRO A 67 -8.26 -10.54 -0.44
CA PRO A 67 -7.17 -11.04 0.37
C PRO A 67 -6.73 -12.38 -0.18
N ARG A 68 -5.42 -12.52 -0.37
CA ARG A 68 -4.79 -13.80 -0.60
C ARG A 68 -4.85 -14.52 0.73
N GLU A 69 -5.94 -15.26 0.97
CA GLU A 69 -6.04 -16.13 2.14
C GLU A 69 -4.81 -17.03 2.17
N SER A 70 -3.87 -16.71 3.06
CA SER A 70 -3.12 -17.77 3.73
C SER A 70 -4.11 -18.35 4.71
N GLU A 71 -4.84 -19.38 4.27
CA GLU A 71 -5.45 -20.34 5.19
C GLU A 71 -4.43 -20.64 6.30
N ALA A 72 -4.82 -20.32 7.53
CA ALA A 72 -4.15 -20.75 8.74
C ALA A 72 -5.09 -21.70 9.48
#